data_AF-A0A4C2E6S3-F1
#
_entry.id   AF-A0A4C2E6S3-F1
#
_cell.length_a   1.000
_cell.length_b   1.000
_cell.length_c   1.000
_cell.angle_alpha   90.00
_cell.angle_beta   90.00
_cell.angle_gamma   90.00
#
_symmetry.space_group_name_H-M   'P 1'
#
loop_
_entity.id
_entity.type
_entity.pdbx_description
1 polymer ?
#
loop_
_entity_poly.entity_id
_entity_poly.type
_entity_poly.pdbx_seq_one_letter_code
_entity_poly.pdbx_strand_id
1 'polypeptide(L)'
;MNSQLPKRRTYYEVIAGLASFERSQDVSLSYPELQELVNAESYNKQAEKLPNTANEGTKRKKVTVHGYLGGKVDLDEASNASYDLSHTLLGGYVPKRQLESLSSIDFAHYFHKSLECEDALQIYDLFVANNFRRATALPPAVTHINNNSDNEPHSSPGSTIKKSLICKKCGTKFSGSHRMHRLRKHSCNSKR
;
A
#
# COMPACT_ATOMS: atom_id res chain seq x y z
N MET A 1 -7.60 14.12 2.82
CA MET A 1 -8.60 13.07 2.50
C MET A 1 -8.08 11.76 3.07
N ASN A 2 -8.92 11.10 3.87
CA ASN A 2 -8.58 10.06 4.85
C ASN A 2 -7.78 8.91 4.27
N SER A 3 -6.48 8.86 4.59
CA SER A 3 -5.70 7.63 4.63
C SER A 3 -6.19 6.84 5.83
N GLN A 4 -7.26 6.05 5.66
CA GLN A 4 -7.61 5.05 6.66
C GLN A 4 -6.47 4.02 6.69
N LEU A 5 -5.51 4.24 7.58
CA LEU A 5 -4.58 3.22 8.01
C LEU A 5 -5.42 2.00 8.44
N PRO A 6 -5.24 0.82 7.82
CA PRO A 6 -6.00 -0.35 8.24
C PRO A 6 -5.76 -0.57 9.72
N LYS A 7 -6.88 -0.68 10.44
CA LYS A 7 -6.95 -0.93 11.88
C LYS A 7 -5.93 -2.01 12.26
N ARG A 8 -4.99 -1.64 13.16
CA ARG A 8 -4.17 -2.48 14.06
C ARG A 8 -2.68 -2.67 13.77
N ARG A 9 -2.04 -1.96 12.83
CA ARG A 9 -0.57 -2.06 12.71
C ARG A 9 0.14 -1.14 13.70
N THR A 10 1.12 -1.67 14.40
CA THR A 10 1.95 -0.91 15.35
C THR A 10 3.07 -0.17 14.64
N TYR A 11 3.63 0.85 15.27
CA TYR A 11 4.73 1.63 14.68
C TYR A 11 5.94 0.75 14.33
N TYR A 12 6.27 -0.20 15.21
CA TYR A 12 7.40 -1.12 15.00
C TYR A 12 7.14 -2.13 13.89
N GLU A 13 5.91 -2.62 13.72
CA GLU A 13 5.55 -3.46 12.57
C GLU A 13 5.77 -2.72 11.25
N VAL A 14 5.38 -1.44 11.19
CA VAL A 14 5.59 -0.61 9.99
C VAL A 14 7.08 -0.45 9.68
N ILE A 15 7.91 -0.16 10.68
CA ILE A 15 9.36 -0.07 10.47
C ILE A 15 9.95 -1.40 10.03
N ALA A 16 9.56 -2.51 10.67
CA ALA A 16 10.05 -3.84 10.33
C ALA A 16 9.70 -4.21 8.87
N GLY A 17 8.46 -3.95 8.45
CA GLY A 17 8.04 -4.15 7.07
C GLY A 17 8.79 -3.27 6.08
N LEU A 18 8.97 -1.98 6.36
CA LEU A 18 9.73 -1.08 5.48
C LEU A 18 11.22 -1.44 5.40
N ALA A 19 11.79 -1.96 6.49
CA ALA A 19 13.18 -2.43 6.54
C ALA A 19 13.37 -3.69 5.68
N SER A 20 12.38 -4.59 5.63
CA SER A 20 12.47 -5.83 4.85
C SER A 20 12.62 -5.62 3.34
N PHE A 21 12.19 -4.47 2.81
CA PHE A 21 12.34 -4.12 1.39
C PHE A 21 13.51 -3.19 1.09
N GLU A 22 14.32 -2.81 2.09
CA GLU A 22 15.43 -1.85 1.92
C GLU A 22 14.98 -0.49 1.31
N ARG A 23 13.72 -0.11 1.52
CA ARG A 23 13.09 1.11 0.99
C ARG A 23 12.51 2.02 2.07
N SER A 24 13.00 1.90 3.30
CA SER A 24 12.59 2.75 4.42
C SER A 24 12.91 4.22 4.18
N GLN A 25 13.98 4.52 3.44
CA GLN A 25 14.40 5.86 3.05
C GLN A 25 13.42 6.60 2.12
N ASP A 26 12.56 5.86 1.40
CA ASP A 26 11.61 6.43 0.44
C ASP A 26 10.29 6.88 1.12
N VAL A 27 10.14 6.63 2.42
CA VAL A 27 8.90 6.86 3.17
C VAL A 27 9.13 7.88 4.27
N SER A 28 8.46 9.04 4.16
CA SER A 28 8.40 10.05 5.21
C SER A 28 7.00 10.04 5.86
N LEU A 29 6.94 9.84 7.17
CA LEU A 29 5.69 9.88 7.93
C LEU A 29 5.39 11.31 8.38
N SER A 30 4.14 11.73 8.24
CA SER A 30 3.66 12.99 8.78
C SER A 30 3.38 12.89 10.28
N TYR A 31 3.41 14.02 10.99
CA TYR A 31 3.08 14.08 12.41
C TYR A 31 1.72 13.42 12.79
N PRO A 32 0.60 13.66 12.07
CA PRO A 32 -0.65 12.99 12.39
C PRO A 32 -0.60 11.47 12.18
N GLU A 33 0.09 10.99 11.15
CA GLU A 33 0.25 9.53 10.90
C GLU A 33 1.06 8.87 12.03
N LEU A 34 2.11 9.52 12.52
CA LEU A 34 2.89 9.03 13.66
C LEU A 34 2.04 8.95 14.94
N GLN A 35 1.23 9.97 15.19
CA GLN A 35 0.35 9.99 16.36
C GLN A 35 -0.69 8.85 16.30
N GLU A 36 -1.24 8.57 15.11
CA GLU A 36 -2.15 7.44 14.89
C GLU A 36 -1.48 6.07 15.15
N LEU A 37 -0.26 5.87 14.65
CA LEU A 37 0.49 4.62 14.82
C LEU A 37 0.88 4.35 16.28
N VAL A 38 1.26 5.38 17.05
CA VAL A 38 1.57 5.25 18.48
C VAL A 38 0.31 4.98 19.29
N ASN A 39 -0.80 5.63 18.95
CA ASN A 39 -2.07 5.40 19.64
C ASN A 39 -2.60 3.99 19.37
N ALA A 40 -2.38 3.43 18.17
CA ALA A 40 -2.79 2.07 17.82
C ALA A 40 -2.21 0.99 18.76
N GLU A 41 -0.97 1.17 19.24
CA GLU A 41 -0.36 0.28 20.23
C GLU A 41 -1.12 0.25 21.56
N SER A 42 -1.62 1.41 22.00
CA SER A 42 -2.41 1.50 23.24
C SER A 42 -3.76 0.79 23.12
N TYR A 43 -4.42 0.88 21.96
CA TYR A 43 -5.67 0.18 21.68
C TYR A 43 -5.48 -1.34 21.56
N ASN A 44 -4.39 -1.81 20.94
CA ASN A 44 -4.09 -3.25 20.85
C ASN A 44 -3.80 -3.86 22.23
N LYS A 45 -3.02 -3.17 23.08
CA LYS A 45 -2.76 -3.59 24.47
C LYS A 45 -4.01 -3.59 25.35
N GLN A 46 -5.00 -2.74 25.05
CA GLN A 46 -6.30 -2.75 25.73
C GLN A 46 -7.22 -3.87 25.20
N ALA A 47 -7.15 -4.19 23.90
CA ALA A 47 -7.89 -5.31 23.32
C ALA A 47 -7.38 -6.69 23.79
N GLU A 48 -6.08 -6.84 24.03
CA GLU A 48 -5.51 -8.05 24.67
C GLU A 48 -5.83 -8.12 26.17
N LYS A 49 -6.14 -6.98 26.80
CA LYS A 49 -6.70 -6.89 28.16
C LYS A 49 -8.23 -6.94 28.16
N LEU A 50 -8.85 -7.67 27.22
CA LEU A 50 -10.22 -8.14 27.48
C LEU A 50 -10.17 -9.06 28.71
N PRO A 51 -11.12 -8.92 29.64
CA PRO A 51 -11.03 -9.55 30.93
C PRO A 51 -11.06 -11.06 30.76
N ASN A 52 -10.28 -11.74 31.59
CA ASN A 52 -10.62 -13.08 32.06
C ASN A 52 -11.97 -13.01 32.80
N THR A 53 -13.08 -12.72 32.11
CA THR A 53 -14.42 -13.13 32.55
C THR A 53 -14.52 -14.62 32.25
N ALA A 54 -13.78 -15.40 33.03
CA ALA A 54 -14.28 -16.70 33.41
C ALA A 54 -15.68 -16.46 34.01
N ASN A 55 -16.69 -17.03 33.35
CA ASN A 55 -18.11 -17.04 33.73
C ASN A 55 -18.89 -15.75 33.39
N GLU A 56 -19.71 -15.83 32.31
CA GLU A 56 -21.02 -15.14 32.11
C GLU A 56 -21.36 -15.05 30.60
N GLY A 57 -21.13 -16.13 29.85
CA GLY A 57 -21.57 -16.25 28.47
C GLY A 57 -22.12 -17.65 28.28
N THR A 58 -23.45 -17.76 28.27
CA THR A 58 -24.27 -18.94 27.89
C THR A 58 -23.46 -20.21 27.61
N LYS A 59 -23.65 -21.26 28.42
CA LYS A 59 -23.22 -22.64 28.10
C LYS A 59 -23.90 -23.08 26.79
N ARG A 60 -23.44 -22.57 25.65
CA ARG A 60 -23.79 -23.08 24.34
C ARG A 60 -23.28 -24.50 24.35
N LYS A 61 -24.20 -25.45 24.32
CA LYS A 61 -23.88 -26.87 24.29
C LYS A 61 -22.92 -27.07 23.12
N LYS A 62 -21.78 -27.72 23.37
CA LYS A 62 -20.85 -28.05 22.30
C LYS A 62 -21.58 -29.04 21.38
N VAL A 63 -21.79 -28.64 20.13
CA VAL A 63 -22.39 -29.50 19.12
C VAL A 63 -21.44 -30.68 18.87
N THR A 64 -21.99 -31.89 18.80
CA THR A 64 -21.18 -33.07 18.51
C THR A 64 -20.98 -33.15 17.00
N VAL A 65 -19.75 -32.91 16.55
CA VAL A 65 -19.39 -32.80 15.12
C VAL A 65 -19.02 -34.17 14.52
N HIS A 66 -18.53 -35.10 15.34
CA HIS A 66 -18.01 -36.38 14.89
C HIS A 66 -18.50 -37.57 15.74
N GLY A 67 -18.53 -38.75 15.14
CA GLY A 67 -18.99 -39.99 15.80
C GLY A 67 -17.89 -40.85 16.44
N TYR A 68 -16.62 -40.41 16.47
CA TYR A 68 -15.50 -41.27 16.87
C TYR A 68 -15.60 -41.86 18.29
N LEU A 69 -16.25 -41.15 19.22
CA LEU A 69 -16.45 -41.60 20.60
C LEU A 69 -17.80 -42.32 20.83
N GLY A 70 -18.55 -42.57 19.75
CA GLY A 70 -19.92 -43.06 19.82
C GLY A 70 -20.91 -41.94 20.16
N GLY A 71 -21.91 -41.75 19.30
CA GLY A 71 -22.93 -40.70 19.43
C GLY A 71 -23.59 -40.43 18.08
N LYS A 72 -24.90 -40.12 18.09
CA LYS A 72 -25.60 -39.70 16.87
C LYS A 72 -25.20 -38.27 16.55
N VAL A 73 -24.76 -38.05 15.31
CA VAL A 73 -24.39 -36.74 14.79
C VAL A 73 -25.56 -36.25 13.95
N ASP A 74 -26.18 -35.15 14.36
CA ASP A 74 -27.15 -34.45 13.54
C ASP A 74 -26.39 -33.56 12.54
N LEU A 75 -26.39 -33.99 11.28
CA LEU A 75 -25.62 -33.33 10.21
C LEU A 75 -26.04 -31.87 10.01
N ASP A 76 -27.32 -31.56 10.21
CA ASP A 76 -27.87 -30.21 10.06
C ASP A 76 -27.38 -29.27 11.17
N GLU A 77 -27.18 -29.78 12.40
CA GLU A 77 -26.62 -28.97 13.49
C GLU A 77 -25.11 -28.80 13.32
N ALA A 78 -24.42 -29.87 12.88
CA ALA A 78 -23.00 -29.84 12.61
C ALA A 78 -22.65 -28.90 11.43
N SER A 79 -23.45 -28.85 10.36
CA SER A 79 -23.16 -27.97 9.21
C SER A 79 -23.30 -26.48 9.55
N ASN A 80 -24.17 -26.15 10.51
CA ASN A 80 -24.42 -24.77 10.93
C ASN A 80 -23.44 -24.27 12.00
N ALA A 81 -22.57 -25.14 12.52
CA ALA A 81 -21.56 -24.75 13.48
C ALA A 81 -20.38 -24.03 12.79
N SER A 82 -19.87 -22.98 13.44
CA SER A 82 -18.66 -22.28 13.00
C SER A 82 -17.41 -23.09 13.40
N TYR A 83 -16.58 -23.44 12.43
CA TYR A 83 -15.32 -24.15 12.65
C TYR A 83 -14.15 -23.19 12.55
N ASP A 84 -13.38 -23.08 13.64
CA ASP A 84 -12.09 -22.40 13.62
C ASP A 84 -10.96 -23.44 13.58
N LEU A 85 -10.27 -23.51 12.44
CA LEU A 85 -9.14 -24.40 12.19
C LEU A 85 -7.84 -23.62 11.92
N SER A 86 -7.79 -22.36 12.37
CA SER A 86 -6.68 -21.42 12.13
C SER A 86 -5.30 -21.91 12.61
N HIS A 87 -5.25 -22.87 13.53
CA HIS A 87 -3.99 -23.47 14.00
C HIS A 87 -3.37 -24.46 13.00
N THR A 88 -4.09 -24.86 11.95
CA THR A 88 -3.59 -25.78 10.90
C THR A 88 -3.26 -25.03 9.61
N LEU A 89 -2.16 -25.40 8.94
CA LEU A 89 -1.73 -24.74 7.70
C LEU A 89 -2.53 -25.15 6.45
N LEU A 90 -3.03 -26.39 6.42
CA LEU A 90 -3.75 -26.97 5.28
C LEU A 90 -5.22 -27.28 5.59
N GLY A 91 -5.72 -26.83 6.75
CA GLY A 91 -7.07 -27.11 7.22
C GLY A 91 -7.24 -28.48 7.87
N GLY A 92 -8.50 -28.88 8.07
CA GLY A 92 -8.87 -30.07 8.84
C GLY A 92 -8.71 -31.41 8.12
N TYR A 93 -8.68 -31.41 6.78
CA TYR A 93 -8.49 -32.63 5.99
C TYR A 93 -7.97 -32.30 4.59
N VAL A 94 -6.99 -33.09 4.13
CA VAL A 94 -6.49 -33.05 2.74
C VAL A 94 -6.58 -34.46 2.15
N PRO A 95 -7.16 -34.65 0.95
CA PRO A 95 -7.22 -35.95 0.30
C PRO A 95 -5.82 -36.55 0.08
N LYS A 96 -5.64 -37.83 0.41
CA LYS A 96 -4.34 -38.53 0.35
C LYS A 96 -3.66 -38.39 -1.02
N ARG A 97 -4.37 -38.69 -2.10
CA ARG A 97 -3.84 -38.59 -3.47
C ARG A 97 -3.39 -37.18 -3.82
N GLN A 98 -4.11 -36.17 -3.33
CA GLN A 98 -3.73 -34.77 -3.54
C GLN A 98 -2.43 -34.50 -2.80
N LEU A 99 -2.38 -34.78 -1.50
CA LEU A 99 -1.20 -34.53 -0.67
C LEU A 99 0.06 -35.21 -1.20
N GLU A 100 -0.05 -36.44 -1.70
CA GLU A 100 1.07 -37.18 -2.29
C GLU A 100 1.57 -36.59 -3.62
N SER A 101 0.70 -35.88 -4.35
CA SER A 101 1.02 -35.26 -5.65
C SER A 101 1.46 -33.81 -5.55
N LEU A 102 1.34 -33.18 -4.37
CA LEU A 102 1.67 -31.77 -4.19
C LEU A 102 3.18 -31.53 -4.20
N SER A 103 3.56 -30.41 -4.80
CA SER A 103 4.93 -29.94 -4.89
C SER A 103 5.37 -29.28 -3.59
N SER A 104 6.40 -29.82 -2.94
CA SER A 104 6.92 -29.25 -1.69
C SER A 104 7.53 -27.86 -1.89
N ILE A 105 8.12 -27.58 -3.06
CA ILE A 105 8.79 -26.31 -3.32
C ILE A 105 7.78 -25.17 -3.45
N ASP A 106 6.64 -25.43 -4.10
CA ASP A 106 5.59 -24.43 -4.28
C ASP A 106 4.93 -24.07 -2.95
N PHE A 107 4.72 -25.06 -2.09
CA PHE A 107 4.20 -24.83 -0.73
C PHE A 107 5.22 -24.13 0.16
N ALA A 108 6.51 -24.43 0.06
CA ALA A 108 7.54 -23.70 0.79
C ALA A 108 7.55 -22.21 0.41
N HIS A 109 7.48 -21.91 -0.89
CA HIS A 109 7.36 -20.53 -1.37
C HIS A 109 6.06 -19.86 -0.92
N TYR A 110 4.94 -20.58 -0.98
CA TYR A 110 3.66 -20.08 -0.51
C TYR A 110 3.69 -19.76 0.99
N PHE A 111 4.21 -20.67 1.82
CA PHE A 111 4.30 -20.45 3.27
C PHE A 111 5.25 -19.31 3.63
N HIS A 112 6.39 -19.20 2.96
CA HIS A 112 7.28 -18.06 3.14
C HIS A 112 6.55 -16.75 2.80
N LYS A 113 5.82 -16.72 1.67
CA LYS A 113 5.08 -15.52 1.26
C LYS A 113 3.93 -15.18 2.22
N SER A 114 3.14 -16.16 2.64
CA SER A 114 1.92 -15.95 3.43
C SER A 114 2.18 -15.78 4.92
N LEU A 115 3.17 -16.48 5.50
CA LEU A 115 3.41 -16.42 6.95
C LEU A 115 4.45 -15.36 7.32
N GLU A 116 5.47 -15.17 6.49
CA GLU A 116 6.59 -14.26 6.82
C GLU A 116 6.49 -12.94 6.07
N CYS A 117 6.16 -12.96 4.78
CA CYS A 117 6.16 -11.75 3.95
C CYS A 117 4.81 -11.01 3.86
N GLU A 118 3.71 -11.54 4.40
CA GLU A 118 2.39 -10.94 4.22
C GLU A 118 2.33 -9.52 4.81
N ASP A 119 2.79 -9.36 6.05
CA ASP A 119 2.80 -8.08 6.75
C ASP A 119 3.65 -7.04 6.02
N ALA A 120 4.83 -7.47 5.57
CA ALA A 120 5.73 -6.65 4.78
C ALA A 120 5.04 -6.19 3.48
N LEU A 121 4.45 -7.11 2.71
CA LEU A 121 3.77 -6.80 1.45
C LEU A 121 2.62 -5.80 1.65
N GLN A 122 1.82 -5.96 2.72
CA GLN A 122 0.75 -5.01 3.04
C GLN A 122 1.29 -3.60 3.35
N ILE A 123 2.39 -3.51 4.11
CA ILE A 123 3.06 -2.24 4.44
C ILE A 123 3.64 -1.59 3.18
N TYR A 124 4.26 -2.38 2.30
CA TYR A 124 4.79 -1.90 1.03
C TYR A 124 3.69 -1.29 0.14
N ASP A 125 2.55 -1.98 0.02
CA ASP A 125 1.42 -1.49 -0.76
C ASP A 125 0.86 -0.18 -0.17
N LEU A 126 0.83 -0.07 1.17
CA LEU A 126 0.28 1.10 1.84
C LEU A 126 1.15 2.34 1.70
N PHE A 127 2.46 2.21 1.88
CA PHE A 127 3.38 3.36 1.94
C PHE A 127 4.14 3.58 0.64
N VAL A 128 4.70 2.54 0.03
CA VAL A 128 5.59 2.69 -1.14
C VAL A 128 4.78 2.76 -2.44
N ALA A 129 3.81 1.86 -2.64
CA ALA A 129 3.00 1.84 -3.86
C ALA A 129 2.09 3.08 -3.96
N ASN A 130 1.56 3.56 -2.84
CA ASN A 130 0.77 4.80 -2.81
C ASN A 130 1.62 6.06 -3.01
N ASN A 131 2.86 6.11 -2.52
CA ASN A 131 3.75 7.23 -2.80
C ASN A 131 4.12 7.31 -4.29
N PHE A 132 4.28 6.17 -4.96
CA PHE A 132 4.47 6.14 -6.42
C PHE A 132 3.23 6.70 -7.17
N ARG A 133 2.02 6.34 -6.72
CA ARG A 133 0.76 6.90 -7.29
C ARG A 133 0.61 8.40 -7.02
N ARG A 134 1.01 8.89 -5.85
CA ARG A 134 1.00 10.33 -5.49
C ARG A 134 2.03 11.13 -6.28
N ALA A 135 3.22 10.59 -6.52
CA ALA A 135 4.25 11.26 -7.34
C ALA A 135 3.83 11.42 -8.82
N THR A 136 2.95 10.56 -9.32
CA THR A 136 2.33 10.68 -10.66
C THR A 136 1.07 11.56 -10.70
N ALA A 137 0.51 11.96 -9.55
CA ALA A 137 -0.62 12.86 -9.49
C ALA A 137 -0.14 14.32 -9.49
N LEU A 138 -0.39 15.04 -10.58
CA LEU A 138 -0.13 16.48 -10.69
C LEU A 138 -0.82 17.24 -9.53
N PRO A 139 -0.13 18.16 -8.85
CA PRO A 139 -0.72 18.94 -7.76
C PRO A 139 -1.75 19.96 -8.28
N PRO A 140 -2.89 20.18 -7.59
CA PRO A 140 -3.77 21.31 -7.89
C PRO A 140 -3.11 22.61 -7.43
N ALA A 141 -2.90 23.53 -8.36
CA ALA A 141 -2.26 24.82 -8.09
C ALA A 141 -3.14 25.72 -7.21
N VAL A 142 -2.58 26.20 -6.11
CA VAL A 142 -3.11 27.24 -5.24
C VAL A 142 -2.89 28.61 -5.90
N THR A 143 -3.95 29.39 -6.10
CA THR A 143 -3.89 30.76 -6.65
C THR A 143 -3.82 31.79 -5.53
N HIS A 144 -2.65 32.41 -5.34
CA HIS A 144 -2.53 33.76 -4.76
C HIS A 144 -2.17 34.72 -5.90
N ILE A 145 -3.06 35.67 -6.17
CA ILE A 145 -2.97 36.66 -7.25
C ILE A 145 -2.39 37.94 -6.66
N ASN A 146 -1.36 38.50 -7.28
CA ASN A 146 -1.06 39.94 -7.18
C ASN A 146 -0.65 40.47 -8.57
N ASN A 147 -1.33 41.55 -8.97
CA ASN A 147 -1.41 42.12 -10.31
C ASN A 147 -0.27 43.10 -10.62
N ASN A 148 0.18 43.15 -11.89
CA ASN A 148 0.21 44.39 -12.69
C ASN A 148 0.68 44.10 -14.14
N SER A 149 -0.25 44.35 -15.09
CA SER A 149 -0.17 45.14 -16.34
C SER A 149 1.08 45.10 -17.24
N ASP A 150 1.04 45.09 -18.59
CA ASP A 150 -0.04 45.16 -19.60
C ASP A 150 0.57 44.80 -20.97
N ASN A 151 -0.22 44.12 -21.82
CA ASN A 151 -0.32 44.19 -23.30
C ASN A 151 -0.64 42.82 -23.95
N GLU A 152 -1.93 42.59 -24.12
CA GLU A 152 -2.60 41.60 -24.98
C GLU A 152 -3.19 42.37 -26.21
N PRO A 153 -3.50 41.72 -27.36
CA PRO A 153 -4.78 41.03 -27.46
C PRO A 153 -4.77 39.66 -28.18
N HIS A 154 -5.27 38.67 -27.43
CA HIS A 154 -6.37 37.76 -27.76
C HIS A 154 -6.13 36.52 -28.64
N SER A 155 -5.95 35.36 -28.00
CA SER A 155 -7.05 34.42 -27.67
C SER A 155 -6.51 33.08 -27.09
N SER A 156 -7.11 32.64 -25.98
CA SER A 156 -6.68 31.65 -24.97
C SER A 156 -7.28 30.23 -25.21
N PRO A 157 -7.09 29.17 -24.37
CA PRO A 157 -6.38 29.06 -23.09
C PRO A 157 -5.39 27.87 -22.97
N GLY A 158 -4.45 27.98 -22.03
CA GLY A 158 -3.55 26.90 -21.63
C GLY A 158 -2.09 27.31 -21.73
N SER A 159 -1.59 28.03 -20.72
CA SER A 159 -0.19 28.43 -20.61
C SER A 159 0.71 27.21 -20.36
N THR A 160 0.94 26.44 -21.41
CA THR A 160 2.04 25.49 -21.47
C THR A 160 3.30 26.28 -21.22
N ILE A 161 4.03 25.96 -20.14
CA ILE A 161 5.38 26.47 -19.91
C ILE A 161 6.18 26.20 -21.20
N LYS A 162 6.36 27.25 -22.02
CA LYS A 162 7.03 27.14 -23.32
C LYS A 162 8.53 26.98 -23.04
N LYS A 163 8.97 25.76 -22.77
CA LYS A 163 10.41 25.44 -22.61
C LYS A 163 11.15 25.98 -23.85
N SER A 164 12.16 26.80 -23.61
CA SER A 164 12.99 27.40 -24.65
C SER A 164 14.43 26.98 -24.47
N LEU A 165 15.16 26.83 -25.58
CA LEU A 165 16.58 26.51 -25.61
C LEU A 165 17.35 27.77 -26.03
N ILE A 166 18.53 27.98 -25.48
CA ILE A 166 19.39 29.13 -25.81
C ILE A 166 20.71 28.59 -26.34
N CYS A 167 21.15 29.09 -27.49
CA CYS A 167 22.47 28.76 -28.00
C CYS A 167 23.55 29.41 -27.11
N LYS A 168 24.46 28.61 -26.55
CA LYS A 168 25.53 29.11 -25.67
C LYS A 168 26.52 30.05 -26.38
N LYS A 169 26.69 29.92 -27.70
CA LYS A 169 27.69 30.68 -28.46
C LYS A 169 27.23 32.10 -28.82
N CYS A 170 25.97 32.24 -29.22
CA CYS A 170 25.41 33.51 -29.74
C CYS A 170 24.18 34.02 -28.95
N GLY A 171 23.69 33.29 -27.95
CA GLY A 171 22.54 33.69 -27.14
C GLY A 171 21.18 33.58 -27.85
N THR A 172 21.11 33.05 -29.08
CA THR A 172 19.84 32.94 -29.81
C THR A 172 18.87 31.96 -29.13
N LYS A 173 17.61 32.38 -28.95
CA LYS A 173 16.56 31.63 -28.25
C LYS A 173 15.67 30.87 -29.24
N PHE A 174 15.41 29.60 -28.95
CA PHE A 174 14.57 28.70 -29.76
C PHE A 174 13.39 28.19 -28.92
N SER A 175 12.16 28.46 -29.38
CA SER A 175 10.91 28.01 -28.76
C SER A 175 10.06 27.18 -29.74
N GLY A 176 9.07 26.45 -29.22
CA GLY A 176 8.18 25.59 -30.00
C GLY A 176 8.59 24.11 -30.08
N SER A 177 7.81 23.30 -30.79
CA SER A 177 7.98 21.84 -30.93
C SER A 177 9.30 21.47 -31.65
N HIS A 178 9.69 22.24 -32.67
CA HIS A 178 10.93 22.00 -33.44
C HIS A 178 12.17 22.75 -32.91
N ARG A 179 12.15 23.20 -31.65
CA ARG A 179 13.26 23.99 -31.05
C ARG A 179 14.62 23.31 -31.13
N MET A 180 14.69 21.99 -30.96
CA MET A 180 15.95 21.23 -31.02
C MET A 180 16.48 21.09 -32.44
N HIS A 181 15.61 20.87 -33.42
CA HIS A 181 16.00 20.77 -34.83
C HIS A 181 16.49 22.12 -35.36
N ARG A 182 15.85 23.24 -34.97
CA ARG A 182 16.31 24.59 -35.28
C ARG A 182 17.68 24.90 -34.67
N LEU A 183 17.93 24.47 -33.43
CA LEU A 183 19.23 24.60 -32.79
C LEU A 183 20.32 23.78 -33.52
N ARG A 184 20.02 22.56 -33.99
CA ARG A 184 20.99 21.72 -34.73
C ARG A 184 21.38 22.29 -36.10
N LYS A 185 20.44 22.94 -36.80
CA LYS A 185 20.70 23.62 -38.09
C LYS A 185 21.26 25.03 -37.92
N HIS A 186 21.33 25.54 -36.70
CA HIS A 186 21.79 26.89 -36.45
C HIS A 186 23.31 26.97 -36.58
N SER A 187 23.78 27.66 -37.62
CA SER A 187 25.17 28.07 -37.76
C SER A 187 25.43 29.32 -36.91
N CYS A 188 26.20 29.16 -35.83
CA CYS A 188 26.62 30.30 -35.01
C CYS A 188 27.60 31.16 -35.80
N ASN A 189 27.24 32.39 -36.13
CA ASN A 189 28.20 33.37 -36.61
C ASN A 189 28.95 33.93 -35.40
N SER A 190 30.14 33.39 -35.15
CA SER A 190 31.01 33.81 -34.06
C SER A 190 31.60 35.18 -34.37
N LYS A 191 30.83 36.24 -34.16
CA LYS A 191 31.38 37.58 -33.96
C LYS A 191 31.23 37.92 -32.48
N ARG A 192 32.19 37.45 -31.70
CA ARG A 192 32.58 38.00 -30.41
C ARG A 192 34.09 38.10 -30.41
#